data_AF-A0A919TMM7-F1
#
_entry.id   AF-A0A919TMM7-F1
#
_cell.length_a   1.000
_cell.length_b   1.000
_cell.length_c   1.000
_cell.angle_alpha   90.00
_cell.angle_beta   90.00
_cell.angle_gamma   90.00
#
_symmetry.space_group_name_H-M   'P 1'
#
loop_
_entity.id
_entity.type
_entity.pdbx_description
1 polymer ?
#
loop_
_entity_poly.entity_id
_entity_poly.type
_entity_poly.pdbx_seq_one_letter_code
_entity_poly.pdbx_strand_id
1 'polypeptide(L)'
;MRLPSGPGRGLPALIATVLALGLAGCGGDDSPPAAGPPSSAPAATGGSLDARNEFAGIAAVALDRRYAALYSFTGGDGNPRNVVATVANDGSWRVDIANGALGGTADVSIVHNQHGVYQCSLSLTGAPVTPGCVHVAEKGEKVPSRYDPRVQRLFRQWLPVFTDRAAALSVSAVKPLDGAQGGTCYSVDSSAAGLDAPVDIGVYCYSTDGLLTAARVGFGVLKLVRQVPAPATVQFPGPEVGGEPMGTTAPEQGIASQPETAPSGAAG
;
A
#
# COMPACT_ATOMS: atom_id res chain seq x y z
N MET A 1 -52.27 38.97 20.20
CA MET A 1 -52.44 39.05 18.73
C MET A 1 -52.57 37.61 18.22
N ARG A 2 -53.79 37.06 18.11
CA ARG A 2 -54.61 36.89 16.89
C ARG A 2 -53.84 36.29 15.68
N LEU A 3 -54.12 35.01 15.42
CA LEU A 3 -53.85 34.13 14.25
C LEU A 3 -54.49 34.69 12.94
N PRO A 4 -54.10 34.26 11.70
CA PRO A 4 -54.42 32.93 11.11
C PRO A 4 -53.31 32.33 10.19
N SER A 5 -53.12 31.02 10.03
CA SER A 5 -53.99 29.93 9.53
C SER A 5 -54.48 30.11 8.09
N GLY A 6 -53.97 29.29 7.15
CA GLY A 6 -54.47 29.21 5.78
C GLY A 6 -53.97 27.95 5.04
N PRO A 7 -54.80 26.91 4.85
CA PRO A 7 -54.47 25.66 4.16
C PRO A 7 -54.93 25.67 2.69
N GLY A 8 -54.15 25.03 1.81
CA GLY A 8 -54.53 24.81 0.41
C GLY A 8 -54.90 23.35 0.14
N ARG A 9 -56.20 23.05 0.16
CA ARG A 9 -56.81 21.81 -0.35
C ARG A 9 -56.82 21.82 -1.89
N GLY A 10 -56.61 20.66 -2.52
CA GLY A 10 -56.92 20.44 -3.93
C GLY A 10 -56.61 19.03 -4.44
N LEU A 11 -57.52 18.08 -4.21
CA LEU A 11 -57.85 16.97 -5.12
C LEU A 11 -59.23 17.34 -5.73
N PRO A 12 -59.66 16.94 -6.95
CA PRO A 12 -59.58 15.56 -7.46
C PRO A 12 -59.58 15.35 -9.01
N ALA A 13 -59.62 14.06 -9.39
CA ALA A 13 -60.27 13.44 -10.57
C ALA A 13 -59.56 13.50 -11.96
N LEU A 14 -59.12 12.36 -12.54
CA LEU A 14 -59.83 11.30 -13.29
C LEU A 14 -60.25 11.70 -14.72
N ILE A 15 -59.73 10.99 -15.73
CA ILE A 15 -60.27 10.62 -17.08
C ILE A 15 -59.06 10.00 -17.84
N ALA A 16 -58.94 8.68 -18.06
CA ALA A 16 -59.67 7.78 -18.98
C ALA A 16 -59.25 7.88 -20.47
N THR A 17 -58.45 6.89 -20.88
CA THR A 17 -58.49 6.07 -22.13
C THR A 17 -58.48 6.73 -23.52
N VAL A 18 -57.48 6.38 -24.36
CA VAL A 18 -57.71 6.00 -25.78
C VAL A 18 -56.76 4.88 -26.20
N LEU A 19 -57.38 3.83 -26.72
CA LEU A 19 -56.85 2.63 -27.36
C LEU A 19 -56.64 2.94 -28.86
N ALA A 20 -55.48 2.60 -29.43
CA ALA A 20 -55.31 2.55 -30.88
C ALA A 20 -54.60 1.24 -31.27
N LEU A 21 -55.40 0.30 -31.81
CA LEU A 21 -54.92 -0.81 -32.63
C LEU A 21 -54.81 -0.32 -34.09
N GLY A 22 -53.72 -0.69 -34.75
CA GLY A 22 -53.55 -0.60 -36.20
C GLY A 22 -52.58 -1.69 -36.68
N LEU A 23 -52.98 -2.41 -37.71
CA LEU A 23 -52.46 -3.70 -38.17
C LEU A 23 -51.27 -3.60 -39.16
N ALA A 24 -50.55 -4.73 -39.22
CA ALA A 24 -49.93 -5.35 -40.40
C ALA A 24 -48.70 -4.70 -41.08
N GLY A 25 -47.60 -5.45 -41.05
CA GLY A 25 -46.46 -5.33 -41.96
C GLY A 25 -45.52 -6.52 -41.78
N CYS A 26 -45.70 -7.56 -42.59
CA CYS A 26 -44.83 -8.74 -42.67
C CYS A 26 -43.96 -8.60 -43.91
N GLY A 27 -42.64 -8.75 -43.77
CA GLY A 27 -41.72 -8.87 -44.91
C GLY A 27 -40.34 -8.28 -44.63
N GLY A 28 -39.34 -9.16 -44.44
CA GLY A 28 -37.92 -8.80 -44.48
C GLY A 28 -37.09 -9.52 -43.43
N ASP A 29 -36.58 -10.70 -43.77
CA ASP A 29 -35.46 -11.35 -43.08
C ASP A 29 -34.24 -10.41 -43.08
N ASP A 30 -33.96 -9.80 -41.92
CA ASP A 30 -32.67 -9.18 -41.63
C ASP A 30 -32.28 -9.56 -40.19
N SER A 31 -31.68 -10.74 -40.06
CA SER A 31 -31.05 -11.18 -38.81
C SER A 31 -29.86 -10.28 -38.52
N PRO A 32 -29.83 -9.51 -37.40
CA PRO A 32 -28.62 -8.82 -37.00
C PRO A 32 -27.53 -9.88 -36.70
N PRO A 33 -26.28 -9.68 -37.14
CA PRO A 33 -25.22 -10.64 -36.88
C PRO A 33 -25.09 -10.85 -35.38
N ALA A 34 -25.10 -12.12 -34.97
CA ALA A 34 -24.85 -12.52 -33.60
C ALA A 34 -23.56 -11.86 -33.11
N ALA A 35 -23.68 -11.06 -32.05
CA ALA A 35 -22.53 -10.52 -31.34
C ALA A 35 -21.61 -11.70 -30.96
N GLY A 36 -20.34 -11.61 -31.36
CA GLY A 36 -19.34 -12.60 -30.99
C GLY A 36 -19.28 -12.78 -29.47
N PRO A 37 -18.83 -13.96 -28.99
CA PRO A 37 -18.76 -14.25 -27.57
C PRO A 37 -17.99 -13.12 -26.86
N PRO A 38 -18.50 -12.57 -25.75
CA PRO A 38 -17.77 -11.56 -25.01
C PRO A 38 -16.41 -12.12 -24.63
N SER A 39 -15.36 -11.38 -25.00
CA SER A 39 -14.00 -11.66 -24.55
C SER A 39 -14.00 -11.73 -23.03
N SER A 40 -13.62 -12.88 -22.49
CA SER A 40 -13.56 -13.17 -21.06
C SER A 40 -12.45 -12.35 -20.39
N ALA A 41 -12.68 -11.05 -20.22
CA ALA A 41 -12.05 -10.33 -19.12
C ALA A 41 -12.53 -10.98 -17.82
N PRO A 42 -11.66 -11.22 -16.81
CA PRO A 42 -12.12 -11.70 -15.52
C PRO A 42 -13.16 -10.72 -15.00
N ALA A 43 -14.38 -11.19 -14.76
CA ALA A 43 -15.40 -10.40 -14.12
C ALA A 43 -14.91 -10.08 -12.71
N ALA A 44 -14.57 -8.82 -12.44
CA ALA A 44 -14.46 -8.36 -11.07
C ALA A 44 -15.87 -8.39 -10.50
N THR A 45 -16.17 -9.39 -9.67
CA THR A 45 -17.30 -9.31 -8.75
C THR A 45 -17.04 -8.06 -7.92
N GLY A 46 -17.87 -7.03 -8.07
CA GLY A 46 -17.75 -5.78 -7.31
C GLY A 46 -17.53 -6.09 -5.82
N GLY A 47 -16.69 -5.29 -5.16
CA GLY A 47 -16.24 -5.56 -3.79
C GLY A 47 -17.41 -5.97 -2.89
N SER A 48 -17.33 -7.17 -2.33
CA SER A 48 -18.39 -7.70 -1.48
C SER A 48 -18.14 -7.29 -0.03
N LEU A 49 -19.22 -6.98 0.70
CA LEU A 49 -19.12 -6.71 2.14
C LEU A 49 -18.52 -7.91 2.89
N ASP A 50 -18.76 -9.12 2.40
CA ASP A 50 -18.17 -10.35 2.94
C ASP A 50 -16.65 -10.36 2.79
N ALA A 51 -16.12 -10.07 1.59
CA ALA A 51 -14.68 -10.00 1.35
C ALA A 51 -14.02 -8.88 2.18
N ARG A 52 -14.70 -7.73 2.34
CA ARG A 52 -14.21 -6.65 3.21
C ARG A 52 -14.13 -7.08 4.68
N ASN A 53 -15.16 -7.76 5.18
CA ASN A 53 -15.21 -8.25 6.56
C ASN A 53 -14.17 -9.35 6.81
N GLU A 54 -14.04 -10.31 5.89
CA GLU A 54 -13.04 -11.37 5.97
C GLU A 54 -11.63 -10.79 5.98
N PHE A 55 -11.33 -9.88 5.05
CA PHE A 55 -10.03 -9.21 4.97
C PHE A 55 -9.73 -8.39 6.23
N ALA A 56 -10.71 -7.66 6.78
CA ALA A 56 -10.53 -6.94 8.03
C ALA A 56 -10.24 -7.88 9.21
N GLY A 57 -10.88 -9.06 9.26
CA GLY A 57 -10.60 -10.10 10.25
C GLY A 57 -9.17 -10.63 10.13
N ILE A 58 -8.72 -10.95 8.91
CA ILE A 58 -7.34 -11.40 8.65
C ILE A 58 -6.33 -10.31 9.00
N ALA A 59 -6.61 -9.04 8.68
CA ALA A 59 -5.76 -7.91 9.04
C ALA A 59 -5.64 -7.74 10.56
N ALA A 60 -6.71 -8.00 11.32
CA ALA A 60 -6.66 -8.01 12.78
C ALA A 60 -5.75 -9.13 13.30
N VAL A 61 -5.87 -10.34 12.77
CA VAL A 61 -4.97 -11.46 13.10
C VAL A 61 -3.52 -11.12 12.75
N ALA A 62 -3.27 -10.48 11.60
CA ALA A 62 -1.96 -10.02 11.19
C ALA A 62 -1.38 -8.95 12.14
N LEU A 63 -2.23 -8.09 12.71
CA LEU A 63 -1.82 -7.07 13.66
C LEU A 63 -1.34 -7.68 14.98
N ASP A 64 -1.93 -8.79 15.40
CA ASP A 64 -1.55 -9.51 16.62
C ASP A 64 -0.43 -10.53 16.40
N ARG A 65 -0.15 -10.89 15.15
CA ARG A 65 0.90 -11.85 14.82
C ARG A 65 2.29 -11.34 15.24
N ARG A 66 3.12 -12.28 15.73
CA ARG A 66 4.54 -12.12 16.03
C ARG A 66 5.35 -13.07 15.17
N TYR A 67 6.40 -12.59 14.51
CA TYR A 67 7.21 -13.39 13.58
C TYR A 67 8.54 -12.72 13.26
N ALA A 68 9.47 -13.46 12.66
CA ALA A 68 10.54 -12.91 11.85
C ALA A 68 10.55 -13.61 10.49
N ALA A 69 10.56 -12.85 9.40
CA ALA A 69 10.41 -13.39 8.05
C ALA A 69 11.30 -12.67 7.04
N LEU A 70 11.84 -13.47 6.11
CA LEU A 70 12.57 -13.00 4.95
C LEU A 70 11.63 -12.97 3.76
N TYR A 71 11.69 -11.86 3.03
CA TYR A 71 10.97 -11.60 1.80
C TYR A 71 11.94 -11.26 0.67
N SER A 72 11.54 -11.65 -0.54
CA SER A 72 12.06 -11.09 -1.77
C SER A 72 11.17 -9.92 -2.18
N PHE A 73 11.77 -8.78 -2.48
CA PHE A 73 11.09 -7.58 -2.93
C PHE A 73 11.63 -7.17 -4.29
N THR A 74 10.76 -6.92 -5.25
CA THR A 74 11.12 -6.36 -6.57
C THR A 74 10.43 -5.02 -6.72
N GLY A 75 11.21 -3.94 -6.74
CA GLY A 75 10.72 -2.58 -6.88
C GLY A 75 10.43 -2.20 -8.33
N GLY A 76 10.13 -0.92 -8.57
CA GLY A 76 9.94 -0.37 -9.91
C GLY A 76 11.19 -0.39 -10.80
N ASP A 77 12.37 -0.57 -10.21
CA ASP A 77 13.65 -0.78 -10.90
C ASP A 77 13.82 -2.21 -11.44
N GLY A 78 12.94 -3.14 -11.08
CA GLY A 78 12.97 -4.53 -11.50
C GLY A 78 14.05 -5.39 -10.81
N ASN A 79 14.86 -4.81 -9.92
CA ASN A 79 15.94 -5.52 -9.26
C ASN A 79 15.44 -6.18 -7.96
N PRO A 80 15.58 -7.50 -7.80
CA PRO A 80 15.18 -8.17 -6.56
C PRO A 80 16.15 -7.82 -5.43
N ARG A 81 15.60 -7.52 -4.25
CA ARG A 81 16.33 -7.28 -3.02
C ARG A 81 15.66 -7.93 -1.84
N ASN A 82 16.42 -8.13 -0.77
CA ASN A 82 15.92 -8.78 0.44
C ASN A 82 15.25 -7.76 1.36
N VAL A 83 14.15 -8.18 1.96
CA VAL A 83 13.46 -7.46 3.04
C VAL A 83 13.29 -8.41 4.21
N VAL A 84 13.74 -8.04 5.40
CA VAL A 84 13.51 -8.83 6.62
C VAL A 84 12.57 -8.06 7.52
N ALA A 85 11.40 -8.62 7.78
CA ALA A 85 10.42 -8.05 8.70
C ALA A 85 10.37 -8.87 9.98
N THR A 86 10.51 -8.19 11.11
CA THR A 86 10.46 -8.77 12.45
C THR A 86 9.43 -8.04 13.29
N VAL A 87 8.56 -8.79 13.96
CA VAL A 87 7.59 -8.31 14.94
C VAL A 87 7.78 -9.15 16.20
N ALA A 88 8.40 -8.55 17.21
CA ALA A 88 8.79 -9.22 18.44
C ALA A 88 7.65 -9.32 19.46
N ASN A 89 7.79 -10.21 20.43
CA ASN A 89 6.73 -10.52 21.41
C ASN A 89 6.30 -9.32 22.26
N ASP A 90 7.19 -8.37 22.52
CA ASP A 90 6.91 -7.11 23.22
C ASP A 90 6.20 -6.03 22.35
N GLY A 91 5.92 -6.34 21.09
CA GLY A 91 5.28 -5.44 20.12
C GLY A 91 6.23 -4.49 19.39
N SER A 92 7.53 -4.51 19.72
CA SER A 92 8.54 -3.84 18.90
C SER A 92 8.63 -4.50 17.52
N TRP A 93 8.93 -3.72 16.49
CA TRP A 93 9.08 -4.25 15.14
C TRP A 93 10.21 -3.57 14.39
N ARG A 94 10.76 -4.29 13.41
CA ARG A 94 11.86 -3.83 12.57
C ARG A 94 11.71 -4.37 11.17
N VAL A 95 12.01 -3.52 10.18
CA VAL A 95 12.01 -3.88 8.77
C VAL A 95 13.34 -3.45 8.17
N ASP A 96 14.18 -4.45 7.87
CA ASP A 96 15.45 -4.30 7.18
C ASP A 96 15.21 -4.37 5.66
N ILE A 97 15.72 -3.39 4.93
CA ILE A 97 15.48 -3.23 3.49
C ILE A 97 16.83 -3.07 2.82
N ALA A 98 17.26 -4.11 2.10
CA ALA A 98 18.46 -4.02 1.29
C ALA A 98 18.25 -3.00 0.17
N ASN A 99 19.25 -2.15 -0.09
CA ASN A 99 19.19 -1.09 -1.11
C ASN A 99 17.93 -0.21 -0.97
N GLY A 100 17.54 0.13 0.27
CA GLY A 100 16.31 0.88 0.58
C GLY A 100 16.50 2.39 0.71
N ALA A 101 17.73 2.87 0.75
CA ALA A 101 18.07 4.29 0.91
C ALA A 101 19.04 4.78 -0.17
N LEU A 102 19.21 6.11 -0.25
CA LEU A 102 20.16 6.80 -1.12
C LEU A 102 20.05 6.39 -2.60
N GLY A 103 18.83 6.21 -3.12
CA GLY A 103 18.63 5.78 -4.51
C GLY A 103 19.01 4.32 -4.78
N GLY A 104 19.05 3.48 -3.75
CA GLY A 104 19.33 2.05 -3.87
C GLY A 104 20.78 1.66 -3.62
N THR A 105 21.61 2.57 -3.10
CA THR A 105 23.02 2.28 -2.80
C THR A 105 23.29 1.99 -1.33
N ALA A 106 22.30 2.11 -0.45
CA ALA A 106 22.44 1.88 0.97
C ALA A 106 21.30 1.03 1.53
N ASP A 107 21.65 0.17 2.49
CA ASP A 107 20.68 -0.61 3.25
C ASP A 107 20.14 0.24 4.41
N VAL A 108 18.87 0.06 4.71
CA VAL A 108 18.18 0.83 5.76
C VAL A 108 17.28 -0.07 6.58
N SER A 109 17.20 0.20 7.88
CA SER A 109 16.29 -0.46 8.80
C SER A 109 15.34 0.56 9.40
N ILE A 110 14.04 0.30 9.34
CA ILE A 110 13.05 1.05 10.10
C ILE A 110 12.72 0.26 11.36
N VAL A 111 12.95 0.85 12.52
CA VAL A 111 12.71 0.25 13.83
C VAL A 111 11.64 1.03 14.56
N HIS A 112 10.72 0.34 15.21
CA HIS A 112 9.72 0.94 16.08
C HIS A 112 9.73 0.24 17.43
N ASN A 113 9.79 1.05 18.49
CA ASN A 113 9.70 0.57 19.87
C ASN A 113 8.80 1.51 20.70
N GLN A 114 8.92 1.47 22.02
CA GLN A 114 8.13 2.32 22.92
C GLN A 114 8.53 3.81 22.89
N HIS A 115 9.72 4.13 22.36
CA HIS A 115 10.29 5.48 22.34
C HIS A 115 10.09 6.20 21.00
N GLY A 116 9.74 5.48 19.94
CA GLY A 116 9.45 6.09 18.65
C GLY A 116 9.79 5.20 17.47
N VAL A 117 9.97 5.86 16.33
CA VAL A 117 10.41 5.28 15.08
C VAL A 117 11.81 5.78 14.78
N TYR A 118 12.66 4.86 14.35
CA TYR A 118 14.06 5.11 14.06
C TYR A 118 14.40 4.63 12.66
N GLN A 119 15.27 5.38 12.00
CA GLN A 119 15.92 4.94 10.77
C GLN A 119 17.37 4.60 11.08
N CYS A 120 17.79 3.38 10.78
CA CYS A 120 19.14 2.93 11.04
C CYS A 120 19.90 2.58 9.77
N SER A 121 21.18 2.91 9.74
CA SER A 121 22.16 2.36 8.81
C SER A 121 22.57 0.96 9.27
N LEU A 122 22.71 0.05 8.31
CA LEU A 122 23.22 -1.30 8.53
C LEU A 122 23.88 -1.82 7.25
N SER A 123 24.64 -2.90 7.35
CA SER A 123 25.23 -3.58 6.19
C SER A 123 24.55 -4.93 5.99
N LEU A 124 23.60 -5.00 5.06
CA LEU A 124 22.99 -6.26 4.61
C LEU A 124 23.71 -6.81 3.38
N THR A 125 24.20 -5.91 2.53
CA THR A 125 24.85 -6.19 1.24
C THR A 125 26.37 -6.27 1.33
N GLY A 126 26.95 -6.04 2.51
CA GLY A 126 28.39 -6.07 2.74
C GLY A 126 29.11 -4.75 2.47
N ALA A 127 28.40 -3.69 2.11
CA ALA A 127 28.95 -2.35 1.99
C ALA A 127 29.44 -1.81 3.35
N PRO A 128 30.63 -1.19 3.45
CA PRO A 128 31.09 -0.59 4.69
C PRO A 128 30.17 0.55 5.13
N VAL A 129 29.59 0.44 6.32
CA VAL A 129 28.81 1.51 6.96
C VAL A 129 29.16 1.59 8.44
N THR A 130 29.09 2.79 9.01
CA THR A 130 29.04 2.96 10.46
C THR A 130 27.59 2.76 10.91
N PRO A 131 27.29 1.72 11.71
CA PRO A 131 25.93 1.51 12.20
C PRO A 131 25.52 2.66 13.12
N GLY A 132 24.32 3.18 12.91
CA GLY A 132 23.74 4.22 13.74
C GLY A 132 22.25 4.33 13.46
N CYS A 133 21.49 4.71 14.48
CA CYS A 133 20.05 4.86 14.42
C CYS A 133 19.65 6.29 14.77
N VAL A 134 18.94 6.94 13.86
CA VAL A 134 18.43 8.31 14.06
C VAL A 134 16.94 8.22 14.38
N HIS A 135 16.48 8.93 15.42
CA HIS A 135 15.05 9.08 15.72
C HIS A 135 14.38 9.94 14.63
N VAL A 136 13.29 9.44 14.05
CA VAL A 136 12.64 10.09 12.90
C VAL A 136 11.19 10.49 13.13
N ALA A 137 10.55 9.90 14.15
CA ALA A 137 9.16 10.15 14.48
C ALA A 137 8.82 9.60 15.88
N GLU A 138 7.79 10.17 16.51
CA GLU A 138 7.28 9.68 17.78
C GLU A 138 6.59 8.32 17.64
N LYS A 139 6.28 7.69 18.77
CA LYS A 139 5.57 6.41 18.78
C LYS A 139 4.20 6.55 18.11
N GLY A 140 3.95 5.69 17.12
CA GLY A 140 2.70 5.69 16.36
C GLY A 140 2.63 6.71 15.22
N GLU A 141 3.62 7.59 15.11
CA GLU A 141 3.73 8.49 13.97
C GLU A 141 4.35 7.79 12.74
N LYS A 142 4.13 8.39 11.58
CA LYS A 142 4.67 7.89 10.31
C LYS A 142 6.11 8.37 10.12
N VAL A 143 6.91 7.57 9.42
CA VAL A 143 8.22 8.02 8.94
C VAL A 143 7.98 9.23 8.00
N PRO A 144 8.70 10.35 8.17
CA PRO A 144 8.59 11.48 7.25
C PRO A 144 8.84 11.04 5.81
N SER A 145 8.04 11.55 4.86
CA SER A 145 8.03 11.08 3.47
C SER A 145 9.42 11.07 2.79
N ARG A 146 10.26 12.05 3.10
CA ARG A 146 11.65 12.17 2.58
C ARG A 146 12.57 11.00 2.98
N TYR A 147 12.22 10.26 4.04
CA TYR A 147 13.00 9.16 4.61
C TYR A 147 12.28 7.82 4.55
N ASP A 148 11.08 7.79 3.97
CA ASP A 148 10.18 6.64 4.04
C ASP A 148 10.43 5.68 2.85
N PRO A 149 11.01 4.49 3.08
CA PRO A 149 11.25 3.50 2.03
C PRO A 149 9.97 2.75 1.60
N ARG A 150 8.82 3.10 2.17
CA ARG A 150 7.44 2.61 1.93
C ARG A 150 7.17 1.16 2.30
N VAL A 151 8.14 0.26 2.10
CA VAL A 151 7.98 -1.19 2.27
C VAL A 151 7.54 -1.56 3.70
N GLN A 152 8.01 -0.86 4.73
CA GLN A 152 7.64 -1.12 6.12
C GLN A 152 6.14 -0.94 6.39
N ARG A 153 5.45 -0.14 5.56
CA ARG A 153 4.02 0.14 5.72
C ARG A 153 3.16 -1.13 5.60
N LEU A 154 3.58 -2.07 4.75
CA LEU A 154 2.90 -3.35 4.49
C LEU A 154 2.75 -4.21 5.75
N PHE A 155 3.74 -4.17 6.63
CA PHE A 155 3.83 -5.10 7.73
C PHE A 155 3.03 -4.64 8.95
N ARG A 156 3.04 -3.33 9.25
CA ARG A 156 2.45 -2.80 10.49
C ARG A 156 1.61 -1.54 10.31
N GLN A 157 1.98 -0.63 9.41
CA GLN A 157 1.36 0.70 9.39
C GLN A 157 0.00 0.73 8.65
N TRP A 158 -0.21 -0.15 7.67
CA TRP A 158 -1.48 -0.23 6.94
C TRP A 158 -2.51 -1.17 7.55
N LEU A 159 -2.08 -2.13 8.38
CA LEU A 159 -3.00 -3.07 9.04
C LEU A 159 -4.12 -2.35 9.83
N PRO A 160 -3.87 -1.29 10.62
CA PRO A 160 -4.95 -0.55 11.29
C PRO A 160 -6.00 0.00 10.33
N VAL A 161 -5.58 0.51 9.15
CA VAL A 161 -6.52 1.01 8.12
C VAL A 161 -7.33 -0.13 7.54
N PHE A 162 -6.73 -1.30 7.32
CA PHE A 162 -7.47 -2.47 6.84
C PHE A 162 -8.52 -2.95 7.82
N THR A 163 -8.29 -2.78 9.13
CA THR A 163 -9.28 -3.10 10.18
C THR A 163 -10.36 -2.04 10.36
N ASP A 164 -10.11 -0.80 9.92
CA ASP A 164 -11.06 0.30 10.06
C ASP A 164 -12.23 0.15 9.08
N ARG A 165 -13.43 -0.05 9.63
CA ARG A 165 -14.67 -0.16 8.84
C ARG A 165 -15.10 1.17 8.24
N ALA A 166 -14.65 2.30 8.77
CA ALA A 166 -14.94 3.63 8.23
C ALA A 166 -13.99 4.01 7.07
N ALA A 167 -12.88 3.28 6.88
CA ALA A 167 -11.98 3.53 5.77
C ALA A 167 -12.68 3.25 4.43
N ALA A 168 -12.57 4.21 3.50
CA ALA A 168 -13.12 4.14 2.15
C ALA A 168 -12.34 3.15 1.26
N LEU A 169 -12.43 1.86 1.59
CA LEU A 169 -11.78 0.75 0.91
C LEU A 169 -12.82 -0.18 0.28
N SER A 170 -12.64 -0.47 -1.00
CA SER A 170 -13.31 -1.56 -1.70
C SER A 170 -12.39 -2.77 -1.70
N VAL A 171 -12.93 -3.94 -1.34
CA VAL A 171 -12.15 -5.17 -1.23
C VAL A 171 -12.86 -6.31 -1.95
N SER A 172 -12.11 -7.05 -2.75
CA SER A 172 -12.59 -8.26 -3.44
C SER A 172 -11.57 -9.38 -3.32
N ALA A 173 -12.04 -10.61 -3.07
CA ALA A 173 -11.17 -11.79 -3.13
C ALA A 173 -10.67 -11.99 -4.57
N VAL A 174 -9.39 -12.36 -4.71
CA VAL A 174 -8.76 -12.60 -6.01
C VAL A 174 -7.94 -13.89 -5.99
N LYS A 175 -7.61 -14.37 -7.19
CA LYS A 175 -6.69 -15.50 -7.34
C LYS A 175 -5.35 -15.18 -6.66
N PRO A 176 -4.70 -16.17 -6.00
CA PRO A 176 -3.39 -15.96 -5.43
C PRO A 176 -2.35 -15.42 -6.42
N LEU A 177 -1.50 -14.52 -5.92
CA LEU A 177 -0.34 -14.03 -6.68
C LEU A 177 0.66 -15.18 -6.91
N ASP A 178 1.31 -15.17 -8.07
CA ASP A 178 2.32 -16.17 -8.39
C ASP A 178 3.47 -16.16 -7.38
N GLY A 179 3.76 -17.31 -6.78
CA GLY A 179 4.78 -17.47 -5.75
C GLY A 179 4.35 -17.05 -4.34
N ALA A 180 3.07 -16.73 -4.11
CA ALA A 180 2.53 -16.60 -2.76
C ALA A 180 2.54 -17.97 -2.05
N GLN A 181 3.07 -18.01 -0.82
CA GLN A 181 3.16 -19.23 -0.02
C GLN A 181 1.82 -19.50 0.69
N GLY A 182 0.78 -19.82 -0.08
CA GLY A 182 -0.57 -20.10 0.42
C GLY A 182 -1.32 -18.87 0.93
N GLY A 183 -2.51 -19.13 1.48
CA GLY A 183 -3.41 -18.10 1.99
C GLY A 183 -4.44 -17.59 0.98
N THR A 184 -5.19 -16.58 1.40
CA THR A 184 -6.21 -15.90 0.58
C THR A 184 -5.68 -14.53 0.17
N CYS A 185 -5.97 -14.12 -1.06
CA CYS A 185 -5.55 -12.83 -1.59
C CYS A 185 -6.74 -11.93 -1.86
N TYR A 186 -6.52 -10.63 -1.63
CA TYR A 186 -7.54 -9.61 -1.76
C TYR A 186 -7.00 -8.46 -2.59
N SER A 187 -7.77 -8.02 -3.58
CA SER A 187 -7.58 -6.72 -4.21
C SER A 187 -8.19 -5.67 -3.27
N VAL A 188 -7.40 -4.64 -2.98
CA VAL A 188 -7.82 -3.48 -2.20
C VAL A 188 -7.73 -2.28 -3.11
N ASP A 189 -8.87 -1.65 -3.35
CA ASP A 189 -9.00 -0.39 -4.07
C ASP A 189 -9.44 0.70 -3.08
N SER A 190 -8.98 1.93 -3.31
CA SER A 190 -9.48 3.08 -2.56
C SER A 190 -10.43 3.87 -3.45
N SER A 191 -11.63 4.14 -2.94
CA SER A 191 -12.57 5.09 -3.56
C SER A 191 -12.38 6.51 -3.04
N ALA A 192 -11.33 6.77 -2.25
CA ALA A 192 -11.04 8.10 -1.74
C ALA A 192 -10.68 9.03 -2.90
N ALA A 193 -11.52 10.03 -3.16
CA ALA A 193 -11.26 11.11 -4.12
C ALA A 193 -10.18 12.12 -3.65
N GLY A 194 -9.38 11.75 -2.65
CA GLY A 194 -8.36 12.59 -2.03
C GLY A 194 -6.96 12.20 -2.47
N LEU A 195 -6.06 13.19 -2.53
CA LEU A 195 -4.66 13.05 -2.96
C LEU A 195 -3.81 12.15 -2.03
N ASP A 196 -4.31 11.82 -0.83
CA ASP A 196 -3.64 10.96 0.15
C ASP A 196 -4.49 9.71 0.46
N ALA A 197 -4.42 8.70 -0.41
CA ALA A 197 -4.98 7.40 -0.10
C ALA A 197 -4.30 6.82 1.17
N PRO A 198 -5.07 6.28 2.14
CA PRO A 198 -4.50 5.86 3.41
C PRO A 198 -3.61 4.60 3.29
N VAL A 199 -3.77 3.85 2.20
CA VAL A 199 -3.04 2.65 1.81
C VAL A 199 -2.85 2.64 0.29
N ASP A 200 -1.81 1.96 -0.21
CA ASP A 200 -1.67 1.79 -1.65
C ASP A 200 -2.69 0.77 -2.18
N ILE A 201 -3.23 1.06 -3.35
CA ILE A 201 -4.04 0.13 -4.12
C ILE A 201 -3.19 -1.07 -4.54
N GLY A 202 -3.73 -2.27 -4.44
CA GLY A 202 -3.00 -3.47 -4.81
C GLY A 202 -3.60 -4.78 -4.31
N VAL A 203 -2.85 -5.85 -4.49
CA VAL A 203 -3.22 -7.20 -4.04
C VAL A 203 -2.40 -7.58 -2.82
N TYR A 204 -3.08 -8.04 -1.77
CA TYR A 204 -2.49 -8.44 -0.50
C TYR A 204 -2.87 -9.89 -0.22
N CYS A 205 -1.86 -10.74 0.01
CA CYS A 205 -2.02 -12.15 0.28
C CYS A 205 -1.58 -12.46 1.71
N TYR A 206 -2.50 -13.04 2.49
CA TYR A 206 -2.25 -13.42 3.86
C TYR A 206 -2.56 -14.89 4.07
N SER A 207 -1.72 -15.56 4.85
CA SER A 207 -2.07 -16.87 5.41
C SER A 207 -3.21 -16.73 6.43
N THR A 208 -3.81 -17.86 6.79
CA THR A 208 -4.90 -17.92 7.78
C THR A 208 -4.49 -17.46 9.17
N ASP A 209 -3.20 -17.53 9.50
CA ASP A 209 -2.61 -17.05 10.75
C ASP A 209 -2.08 -15.60 10.67
N GLY A 210 -2.44 -14.86 9.62
CA GLY A 210 -2.16 -13.44 9.47
C GLY A 210 -0.75 -13.08 9.00
N LEU A 211 0.05 -14.04 8.51
CA LEU A 211 1.34 -13.71 7.90
C LEU A 211 1.12 -13.17 6.49
N LEU A 212 1.73 -12.03 6.18
CA LEU A 212 1.80 -11.55 4.79
C LEU A 212 2.64 -12.53 3.97
N THR A 213 2.04 -13.22 2.99
CA THR A 213 2.72 -14.21 2.13
C THR A 213 3.15 -13.60 0.80
N ALA A 214 2.40 -12.62 0.30
CA ALA A 214 2.77 -11.80 -0.85
C ALA A 214 2.01 -10.47 -0.87
N ALA A 215 2.57 -9.47 -1.54
CA ALA A 215 1.87 -8.24 -1.88
C ALA A 215 2.30 -7.74 -3.26
N ARG A 216 1.38 -7.16 -4.02
CA ARG A 216 1.66 -6.38 -5.22
C ARG A 216 1.00 -5.02 -5.06
N VAL A 217 1.81 -3.99 -4.90
CA VAL A 217 1.37 -2.61 -4.64
C VAL A 217 2.12 -1.65 -5.56
N GLY A 218 1.74 -0.37 -5.57
CA GLY A 218 2.30 0.62 -6.49
C GLY A 218 3.83 0.76 -6.50
N PHE A 219 4.50 0.43 -5.39
CA PHE A 219 5.97 0.48 -5.31
C PHE A 219 6.70 -0.84 -5.57
N GLY A 220 5.98 -1.96 -5.75
CA GLY A 220 6.63 -3.24 -6.08
C GLY A 220 5.87 -4.49 -5.68
N VAL A 221 6.55 -5.63 -5.82
CA VAL A 221 6.06 -6.96 -5.47
C VAL A 221 6.90 -7.54 -4.34
N LEU A 222 6.25 -7.93 -3.25
CA LEU A 222 6.84 -8.59 -2.09
C LEU A 222 6.39 -10.06 -2.05
N LYS A 223 7.30 -11.01 -1.82
CA LYS A 223 6.99 -12.44 -1.67
C LYS A 223 7.73 -13.04 -0.49
N LEU A 224 7.02 -13.83 0.33
CA LEU A 224 7.61 -14.57 1.43
C LEU A 224 8.60 -15.61 0.90
N VAL A 225 9.77 -15.67 1.52
CA VAL A 225 10.80 -16.69 1.25
C VAL A 225 10.80 -17.71 2.37
N ARG A 226 10.92 -17.26 3.62
CA ARG A 226 10.92 -18.12 4.82
C ARG A 226 10.53 -17.32 6.05
N GLN A 227 10.12 -18.01 7.10
CA GLN A 227 9.84 -17.45 8.42
C GLN A 227 10.50 -18.27 9.53
N VAL A 228 10.70 -17.63 10.67
CA VAL A 228 11.17 -18.22 11.92
C VAL A 228 10.38 -17.63 13.10
N PRO A 229 10.42 -18.26 14.30
CA PRO A 229 9.76 -17.72 15.48
C PRO A 229 10.21 -16.29 15.82
N ALA A 230 9.29 -15.52 16.41
CA ALA A 230 9.56 -14.16 16.84
C ALA A 230 10.60 -14.10 17.97
N PRO A 231 11.51 -13.12 17.96
CA PRO A 231 12.34 -12.83 19.12
C PRO A 231 11.51 -12.22 20.26
N ALA A 232 12.08 -12.20 21.47
CA ALA A 232 11.44 -11.53 22.62
C ALA A 232 11.30 -10.02 22.40
N THR A 233 12.34 -9.38 21.85
CA THR A 233 12.41 -7.95 21.58
C THR A 233 13.25 -7.69 20.33
N VAL A 234 12.98 -6.61 19.61
CA VAL A 234 13.80 -6.15 18.49
C VAL A 234 15.06 -5.46 19.00
N GLN A 235 16.21 -5.82 18.43
CA GLN A 235 17.47 -5.16 18.67
C GLN A 235 17.74 -4.09 17.60
N PHE A 236 18.29 -2.97 18.04
CA PHE A 236 18.77 -1.93 17.14
C PHE A 236 20.05 -2.43 16.44
N PRO A 237 20.19 -2.22 15.12
CA PRO A 237 21.41 -2.61 14.41
C PRO A 237 22.64 -1.74 14.78
N GLY A 238 22.44 -0.61 15.45
CA GLY A 238 23.51 0.27 15.94
C GLY A 238 23.04 1.15 17.10
N PRO A 239 23.94 1.93 17.71
CA PRO A 239 23.56 2.88 18.75
C PRO A 239 22.64 3.97 18.20
N GLU A 240 21.81 4.53 19.08
CA GLU A 240 21.11 5.77 18.77
C GLU A 240 22.12 6.93 18.66
N VAL A 241 22.02 7.69 17.59
CA VAL A 241 22.88 8.83 17.30
C VAL A 241 22.03 10.03 16.89
N GLY A 242 22.49 11.23 17.23
CA GLY A 242 21.93 12.44 16.63
C GLY A 242 22.38 12.57 15.16
N GLY A 243 21.60 13.26 14.35
CA GLY A 243 21.97 13.57 12.97
C GLY A 243 20.78 13.57 12.01
N GLU A 244 21.10 13.67 10.72
CA GLU A 244 20.13 13.61 9.65
C GLU A 244 19.96 12.15 9.18
N PRO A 245 18.74 11.62 9.10
CA PRO A 245 18.48 10.31 8.50
C PRO A 245 18.85 10.25 7.02
N MET A 246 19.10 9.06 6.51
CA MET A 246 19.32 8.85 5.07
C MET A 246 18.03 9.11 4.29
N GLY A 247 18.13 9.95 3.26
CA GLY A 247 17.08 10.13 2.27
C GLY A 247 16.86 8.88 1.42
N THR A 248 15.71 8.80 0.77
CA THR A 248 15.38 7.71 -0.17
C THR A 248 15.87 7.97 -1.58
N THR A 249 16.05 9.23 -1.97
CA THR A 249 16.61 9.65 -3.26
C THR A 249 18.13 9.53 -3.27
N ALA A 250 18.69 9.30 -4.47
CA ALA A 250 20.13 9.37 -4.66
C ALA A 250 20.64 10.76 -4.24
N PRO A 251 21.79 10.86 -3.55
CA PRO A 251 22.44 12.14 -3.33
C PRO A 251 22.67 12.84 -4.68
N GLU A 252 22.35 14.13 -4.77
CA GLU A 252 22.78 14.93 -5.92
C GLU A 252 24.31 14.89 -5.94
N GLN A 253 24.87 14.24 -6.96
CA GLN A 253 26.30 14.31 -7.24
C GLN A 253 26.57 15.78 -7.53
N GLY A 254 27.18 16.49 -6.58
CA GLY A 254 27.47 17.91 -6.74
C GLY A 254 28.11 18.12 -8.11
N ILE A 255 27.46 18.92 -8.95
CA ILE A 255 28.10 19.47 -10.14
C ILE A 255 29.31 20.19 -9.57
N ALA A 256 30.48 19.57 -9.70
CA ALA A 256 31.73 20.21 -9.31
C ALA A 256 31.74 21.53 -10.07
N SER A 257 31.61 22.64 -9.33
CA SER A 257 31.82 23.97 -9.86
C SER A 257 33.20 23.95 -10.50
N GLN A 258 33.25 23.79 -11.82
CA GLN A 258 34.49 23.88 -12.55
C GLN A 258 35.04 25.27 -12.23
N PRO A 259 36.28 25.39 -11.71
CA PRO A 259 36.88 26.70 -11.55
C PRO A 259 36.98 27.32 -12.94
N GLU A 260 36.17 28.35 -13.17
CA GLU A 260 36.18 29.17 -14.36
C GLU A 260 37.62 29.65 -14.56
N THR A 261 38.26 29.12 -15.60
CA THR A 261 39.66 29.42 -15.90
C THR A 261 39.70 30.87 -16.37
N ALA A 262 40.06 31.78 -15.48
CA ALA A 262 40.27 33.18 -15.82
C ALA A 262 41.34 33.25 -16.93
N PRO A 263 41.09 33.91 -18.08
CA PRO A 263 42.12 34.10 -19.08
C PRO A 263 43.17 35.07 -18.52
N SER A 264 44.37 34.54 -18.30
CA SER A 264 45.58 35.32 -18.04
C SER A 264 45.95 36.07 -19.31
N GLY A 265 45.48 37.31 -19.43
CA GLY A 265 45.94 38.26 -20.44
C GLY A 265 47.26 38.88 -20.00
N ALA A 266 48.36 38.34 -20.50
CA ALA A 266 49.69 38.94 -20.43
C ALA A 266 49.96 39.82 -21.65
N ALA A 267 50.51 41.00 -21.37
CA ALA A 267 51.43 41.81 -22.18
C ALA A 267 51.02 42.32 -23.57
N GLY A 268 51.12 43.63 -23.73
CA GLY A 268 51.11 44.39 -24.99
C GLY A 268 51.14 45.88 -24.70
#